data_AF-A0A0R3VY11-F1
#
_entry.id   AF-A0A0R3VY11-F1
#
_cell.length_a   1.000
_cell.length_b   1.000
_cell.length_c   1.000
_cell.angle_alpha   90.00
_cell.angle_beta   90.00
_cell.angle_gamma   90.00
#
_symmetry.space_group_name_H-M   'P 1'
#
loop_
_entity.id
_entity.type
_entity.pdbx_description
1 polymer ?
#
loop_
_entity_poly.entity_id
_entity_poly.type
_entity_poly.pdbx_seq_one_letter_code
_entity_poly.pdbx_strand_id
1 'polypeptide(L)'
;MSLDEYELEKRKQISVRGIAEVENVANLKTAFNRHLHFDLVKDRNVATPRDFYLALAKTVWDHLCSRWIRTQQAYFRDDPKRVYYLSLEFYMGRTLTNTMMNVDITAAIDEALYQMGLDIEELEEIETDAGLGNGGLGRLAACFLDSMATLGLAAYGYGIRYDYGIFEQTIQNGWQVEEPDEWLRYGNPWEKGRPEYCYPVNFYGQVEDAGNGKRKWVNSEAVFAMPYDTPIPGYRNNTCNTLRLWSAKAPSGFDLKIFNTGAYIDAVFGRNTAENISRVLYPNDNFFEGKELRLKQEYFLVAATLQDIIRRYRVADHGQRSLDNFPNKVAIQLNDTHPSLAIPELMRILVDVEGMEWEKAWNISCATFAYTNHTVLPEALERWPCSMLENILPRHLEIIYRINQEFLDLMLTKWPGDMDRLRRMSMIEEDGEKRVNMAYLCIVGSHAVNGVSEVHTEIIKNDVFHDFYEMWPEKFQNKTNGITPRRWLLLCNPSLSDAIMDALGDDKWITNFEKLKDLAALANNIQFLQNLMRIKRENKAKFASYMEQHYKIKIDPSTLFDFQVSCACFEVAG
;
A
#
# COMPACT_ATOMS: atom_id res chain seq x y z
N MET A 1 -9.11 -9.46 -47.31
CA MET A 1 -7.96 -8.66 -46.88
C MET A 1 -6.73 -9.18 -47.57
N SER A 2 -6.07 -8.34 -48.35
CA SER A 2 -4.76 -8.66 -48.91
C SER A 2 -3.70 -8.66 -47.79
N LEU A 3 -2.56 -9.34 -48.02
CA LEU A 3 -1.39 -9.27 -47.13
C LEU A 3 -0.95 -7.82 -46.86
N ASP A 4 -1.13 -6.94 -47.83
CA ASP A 4 -0.83 -5.50 -47.69
C ASP A 4 -1.84 -4.75 -46.80
N GLU A 5 -3.12 -5.14 -46.78
CA GLU A 5 -4.11 -4.57 -45.84
C GLU A 5 -3.87 -5.05 -44.40
N TYR A 6 -3.40 -6.30 -44.23
CA TYR A 6 -3.01 -6.85 -42.93
C TYR A 6 -1.72 -6.19 -42.39
N GLU A 7 -0.74 -5.90 -43.25
CA GLU A 7 0.40 -5.06 -42.88
C GLU A 7 0.01 -3.60 -42.61
N LEU A 8 -0.95 -3.04 -43.35
CA LEU A 8 -1.44 -1.68 -43.10
C LEU A 8 -2.19 -1.58 -41.76
N GLU A 9 -2.93 -2.61 -41.35
CA GLU A 9 -3.56 -2.67 -40.02
C GLU A 9 -2.52 -2.76 -38.90
N LYS A 10 -1.42 -3.50 -39.09
CA LYS A 10 -0.28 -3.46 -38.16
C LYS A 10 0.39 -2.08 -38.12
N ARG A 11 0.54 -1.41 -39.27
CA ARG A 11 1.10 -0.05 -39.34
C ARG A 11 0.19 1.05 -38.78
N LYS A 12 -1.08 0.75 -38.50
CA LYS A 12 -1.98 1.59 -37.68
C LYS A 12 -1.75 1.45 -36.18
N GLN A 13 -0.70 0.77 -35.73
CA GLN A 13 -0.15 0.93 -34.37
C GLN A 13 0.60 2.27 -34.22
N ILE A 14 0.00 3.39 -34.61
CA ILE A 14 0.39 4.69 -34.06
C ILE A 14 -0.34 4.78 -32.71
N SER A 15 0.11 3.96 -31.77
CA SER A 15 -0.42 3.84 -30.42
C SER A 15 0.17 4.94 -29.54
N VAL A 16 -0.54 5.32 -28.47
CA VAL A 16 -0.13 6.19 -27.33
C VAL A 16 1.32 6.00 -26.80
N ARG A 17 1.98 4.91 -27.19
CA ARG A 17 3.31 4.50 -26.76
C ARG A 17 4.43 5.48 -27.15
N GLY A 18 4.16 6.49 -27.97
CA GLY A 18 5.12 7.53 -28.40
C GLY A 18 5.87 7.14 -29.68
N ILE A 19 6.62 8.09 -30.28
CA ILE A 19 7.50 7.79 -31.41
C ILE A 19 8.81 7.22 -30.87
N ALA A 20 9.17 6.02 -31.27
CA ALA A 20 10.44 5.40 -30.88
C ALA A 20 11.61 6.08 -31.61
N GLU A 21 12.40 6.87 -30.88
CA GLU A 21 13.64 7.43 -31.41
C GLU A 21 14.67 6.31 -31.62
N VAL A 22 15.33 6.31 -32.78
CA VAL A 22 16.25 5.24 -33.21
C VAL A 22 17.40 5.02 -32.21
N GLU A 23 17.95 6.11 -31.65
CA GLU A 23 19.02 6.02 -30.65
C GLU A 23 18.54 5.36 -29.35
N ASN A 24 17.30 5.61 -28.93
CA ASN A 24 16.73 5.01 -27.73
C ASN A 24 16.50 3.50 -27.91
N VAL A 25 16.02 3.06 -29.08
CA VAL A 25 15.81 1.64 -29.39
C VAL A 25 17.13 0.86 -29.36
N ALA A 26 18.19 1.39 -29.99
CA ALA A 26 19.51 0.74 -30.00
C ALA A 26 20.11 0.61 -28.58
N ASN A 27 19.95 1.65 -27.75
CA ASN A 27 20.41 1.65 -26.37
C ASN A 27 19.64 0.62 -25.52
N LEU A 28 18.31 0.54 -25.68
CA LEU A 28 17.47 -0.44 -24.97
C LEU A 28 17.84 -1.88 -25.33
N LYS A 29 18.06 -2.19 -26.62
CA LYS A 29 18.53 -3.53 -27.05
C LYS A 29 19.87 -3.88 -26.41
N THR A 30 20.78 -2.91 -26.32
CA THR A 30 22.10 -3.11 -25.71
C THR A 30 21.96 -3.37 -24.20
N ALA A 31 21.16 -2.58 -23.50
CA ALA A 31 20.88 -2.76 -22.08
C ALA A 31 20.20 -4.10 -21.78
N PHE A 32 19.18 -4.48 -22.56
CA PHE A 32 18.50 -5.77 -22.45
C PHE A 32 19.49 -6.94 -22.58
N ASN A 33 20.30 -6.96 -23.64
CA ASN A 33 21.28 -8.03 -23.85
C ASN A 33 22.35 -8.04 -22.75
N ARG A 34 22.74 -6.86 -22.23
CA ARG A 34 23.66 -6.75 -21.09
C ARG A 34 23.07 -7.42 -19.85
N HIS A 35 21.82 -7.16 -19.50
CA HIS A 35 21.18 -7.80 -18.34
C HIS A 35 20.98 -9.31 -18.55
N LEU A 36 20.57 -9.73 -19.75
CA LEU A 36 20.46 -11.16 -20.08
C LEU A 36 21.81 -11.89 -19.88
N HIS A 37 22.90 -11.27 -20.33
CA HIS A 37 24.23 -11.87 -20.26
C HIS A 37 24.86 -11.80 -18.87
N PHE A 38 24.91 -10.62 -18.26
CA PHE A 38 25.68 -10.39 -17.03
C PHE A 38 24.88 -10.58 -15.74
N ASP A 39 23.59 -10.22 -15.72
CA ASP A 39 22.76 -10.39 -14.53
C ASP A 39 22.17 -11.79 -14.45
N LEU A 40 21.65 -12.30 -15.57
CA LEU A 40 20.95 -13.59 -15.61
C LEU A 40 21.86 -14.76 -15.96
N VAL A 41 23.07 -14.48 -16.47
CA VAL A 41 24.05 -15.50 -16.87
C VAL A 41 23.44 -16.44 -17.92
N LYS A 42 22.78 -15.84 -18.92
CA LYS A 42 22.12 -16.54 -20.02
C LYS A 42 22.66 -16.09 -21.37
N ASP A 43 22.69 -17.02 -22.31
CA ASP A 43 22.75 -16.71 -23.73
C ASP A 43 21.39 -16.98 -24.40
N ARG A 44 21.21 -16.50 -25.63
CA ARG A 44 19.93 -16.58 -26.34
C ARG A 44 19.47 -18.02 -26.64
N ASN A 45 20.36 -19.01 -26.62
CA ASN A 45 20.02 -20.41 -26.92
C ASN A 45 19.37 -21.12 -25.73
N VAL A 46 19.65 -20.67 -24.50
CA VAL A 46 19.15 -21.30 -23.26
C VAL A 46 18.23 -20.39 -22.44
N ALA A 47 18.02 -19.16 -22.90
CA ALA A 47 17.11 -18.21 -22.28
C ALA A 47 15.65 -18.65 -22.46
N THR A 48 14.92 -18.65 -21.35
CA THR A 48 13.48 -18.91 -21.30
C THR A 48 12.69 -17.59 -21.37
N PRO A 49 11.37 -17.62 -21.62
CA PRO A 49 10.54 -16.42 -21.55
C PRO A 49 10.69 -15.66 -20.22
N ARG A 50 10.85 -16.38 -19.10
CA ARG A 50 11.12 -15.78 -17.78
C ARG A 50 12.44 -15.02 -17.74
N ASP A 51 13.49 -15.56 -18.36
CA ASP A 51 14.78 -14.89 -18.46
C ASP A 51 14.65 -13.58 -19.27
N PHE A 52 13.89 -13.60 -20.37
CA PHE A 52 13.62 -12.40 -21.16
C PHE A 52 12.79 -11.36 -20.39
N TYR A 53 11.78 -11.78 -19.64
CA TYR A 53 11.02 -10.89 -18.74
C TYR A 53 11.93 -10.23 -17.71
N LEU A 54 12.80 -11.00 -17.03
CA LEU A 54 13.70 -10.45 -16.02
C LEU A 54 14.73 -9.48 -16.62
N ALA A 55 15.24 -9.77 -17.82
CA ALA A 55 16.13 -8.87 -18.54
C ALA A 55 15.42 -7.56 -18.91
N LEU A 56 14.15 -7.64 -19.33
CA LEU A 56 13.30 -6.48 -19.58
C LEU A 56 13.04 -5.67 -18.32
N ALA A 57 12.62 -6.32 -17.22
CA ALA A 57 12.36 -5.66 -15.94
C ALA A 57 13.60 -4.90 -15.42
N LYS A 58 14.79 -5.50 -15.51
CA LYS A 58 16.06 -4.83 -15.18
C LYS A 58 16.39 -3.67 -16.10
N THR A 59 16.11 -3.80 -17.40
CA THR A 59 16.29 -2.70 -18.36
C THR A 59 15.39 -1.51 -18.01
N VAL A 60 14.13 -1.77 -17.68
CA VAL A 60 13.18 -0.74 -17.23
C VAL A 60 13.60 -0.15 -15.88
N TRP A 61 14.08 -0.96 -14.95
CA TRP A 61 14.59 -0.55 -13.64
C TRP A 61 15.72 0.50 -13.75
N ASP A 62 16.63 0.37 -14.71
CA ASP A 62 17.71 1.34 -14.93
C ASP A 62 17.17 2.76 -15.18
N HIS A 63 16.03 2.88 -15.87
CA HIS A 63 15.35 4.16 -16.08
C HIS A 63 14.68 4.71 -14.82
N LEU A 64 14.29 3.86 -13.86
CA LEU A 64 13.75 4.29 -12.57
C LEU A 64 14.84 4.75 -11.61
N CYS A 65 15.94 3.99 -11.51
CA CYS A 65 16.98 4.19 -10.49
C CYS A 65 17.50 5.63 -10.46
N SER A 66 17.82 6.19 -11.63
CA SER A 66 18.31 7.57 -11.76
C SER A 66 17.26 8.64 -11.39
N ARG A 67 15.98 8.39 -11.66
CA ARG A 67 14.88 9.29 -11.26
C ARG A 67 14.67 9.22 -9.76
N TRP A 68 14.64 8.01 -9.22
CA TRP A 68 14.46 7.76 -7.80
C TRP A 68 15.54 8.41 -6.94
N ILE A 69 16.82 8.23 -7.27
CA ILE A 69 17.94 8.90 -6.56
C ILE A 69 17.76 10.42 -6.58
N ARG A 70 17.45 11.01 -7.74
CA ARG A 70 17.26 12.46 -7.87
C ARG A 70 16.06 12.98 -7.07
N THR A 71 14.94 12.25 -7.05
CA THR A 71 13.77 12.60 -6.23
C THR A 71 14.11 12.58 -4.75
N GLN A 72 14.77 11.52 -4.26
CA GLN A 72 15.16 11.44 -2.84
C GLN A 72 16.16 12.53 -2.46
N GLN A 73 17.10 12.87 -3.34
CA GLN A 73 18.02 14.00 -3.13
C GLN A 73 17.31 15.35 -3.14
N ALA A 74 16.35 15.56 -4.04
CA ALA A 74 15.54 16.79 -4.07
C ALA A 74 14.74 16.94 -2.77
N TYR A 75 14.08 15.87 -2.29
CA TYR A 75 13.39 15.89 -1.01
C TYR A 75 14.33 16.12 0.17
N PHE A 76 15.55 15.59 0.12
CA PHE A 76 16.54 15.88 1.16
C PHE A 76 16.92 17.37 1.18
N ARG A 77 17.30 17.92 0.03
CA ARG A 77 17.75 19.32 -0.12
C ARG A 77 16.64 20.34 0.16
N ASP A 78 15.46 20.12 -0.40
CA ASP A 78 14.36 21.09 -0.33
C ASP A 78 13.58 20.97 0.99
N ASP A 79 13.78 19.87 1.73
CA ASP A 79 13.13 19.53 3.00
C ASP A 79 11.63 19.89 3.08
N PRO A 80 10.79 19.44 2.13
CA PRO A 80 9.35 19.71 2.20
C PRO A 80 8.71 18.97 3.38
N LYS A 81 7.49 19.36 3.73
CA LYS A 81 6.64 18.50 4.58
C LYS A 81 6.39 17.19 3.82
N ARG A 82 6.62 16.08 4.50
CA ARG A 82 6.49 14.72 3.93
C ARG A 82 5.22 14.05 4.43
N VAL A 83 4.58 13.32 3.52
CA VAL A 83 3.37 12.54 3.79
C VAL A 83 3.74 11.06 3.90
N TYR A 84 3.29 10.41 4.97
CA TYR A 84 3.51 9.00 5.23
C TYR A 84 2.17 8.29 5.28
N TYR A 85 1.91 7.42 4.32
CA TYR A 85 0.67 6.66 4.22
C TYR A 85 0.91 5.25 4.76
N LEU A 86 0.35 4.96 5.94
CA LEU A 86 0.51 3.67 6.60
C LEU A 86 -0.69 2.79 6.27
N SER A 87 -0.42 1.62 5.70
CA SER A 87 -1.45 0.61 5.46
C SER A 87 -0.87 -0.79 5.57
N LEU A 88 -1.66 -1.72 6.08
CA LEU A 88 -1.33 -3.14 6.01
C LEU A 88 -1.52 -3.71 4.60
N GLU A 89 -2.18 -2.99 3.68
CA GLU A 89 -2.45 -3.49 2.34
C GLU A 89 -2.00 -2.52 1.25
N PHE A 90 -1.35 -3.05 0.22
CA PHE A 90 -1.05 -2.37 -1.03
C PHE A 90 -1.31 -3.31 -2.21
N TYR A 91 -2.49 -3.20 -2.85
CA TYR A 91 -2.82 -4.04 -3.99
C TYR A 91 -2.25 -3.44 -5.28
N MET A 92 -0.94 -3.63 -5.48
CA MET A 92 -0.16 -2.99 -6.56
C MET A 92 -0.48 -3.56 -7.95
N GLY A 93 -0.63 -4.88 -8.02
CA GLY A 93 -0.66 -5.67 -9.26
C GLY A 93 0.68 -5.69 -9.97
N ARG A 94 0.69 -6.07 -11.26
CA ARG A 94 1.89 -6.02 -12.12
C ARG A 94 2.48 -4.61 -12.26
N THR A 95 3.81 -4.50 -12.27
CA THR A 95 4.56 -3.23 -12.23
C THR A 95 5.21 -2.86 -13.56
N LEU A 96 5.56 -3.83 -14.41
CA LEU A 96 6.30 -3.61 -15.66
C LEU A 96 5.63 -2.59 -16.58
N THR A 97 4.40 -2.87 -17.02
CA THR A 97 3.65 -2.03 -17.96
C THR A 97 3.37 -0.64 -17.38
N ASN A 98 3.04 -0.58 -16.09
CA ASN A 98 2.79 0.69 -15.40
C ASN A 98 4.05 1.57 -15.35
N THR A 99 5.20 0.94 -15.11
CA THR A 99 6.48 1.63 -15.08
C THR A 99 6.85 2.18 -16.44
N MET A 100 6.80 1.34 -17.48
CA MET A 100 7.13 1.74 -18.86
C MET A 100 6.30 2.92 -19.33
N MET A 101 5.00 2.90 -19.01
CA MET A 101 4.07 3.99 -19.31
C MET A 101 4.40 5.27 -18.53
N ASN A 102 4.64 5.19 -17.22
CA ASN A 102 4.91 6.38 -16.41
C ASN A 102 6.25 7.05 -16.75
N VAL A 103 7.26 6.29 -17.19
CA VAL A 103 8.57 6.84 -17.60
C VAL A 103 8.72 7.07 -19.11
N ASP A 104 7.64 6.82 -19.86
CA ASP A 104 7.51 7.09 -21.30
C ASP A 104 8.51 6.35 -22.20
N ILE A 105 8.64 5.03 -22.00
CA ILE A 105 9.55 4.18 -22.78
C ILE A 105 8.86 3.02 -23.50
N THR A 106 7.52 2.93 -23.43
CA THR A 106 6.77 1.77 -23.93
C THR A 106 7.00 1.53 -25.42
N ALA A 107 6.92 2.53 -26.32
CA ALA A 107 7.12 2.30 -27.76
C ALA A 107 8.56 1.89 -28.07
N ALA A 108 9.53 2.50 -27.41
CA ALA A 108 10.93 2.21 -27.65
C ALA A 108 11.29 0.77 -27.21
N ILE A 109 10.67 0.28 -26.14
CA ILE A 109 10.82 -1.12 -25.70
C ILE A 109 10.11 -2.08 -26.64
N ASP A 110 8.87 -1.77 -27.02
CA ASP A 110 8.08 -2.60 -27.93
C ASP A 110 8.82 -2.83 -29.26
N GLU A 111 9.32 -1.75 -29.86
CA GLU A 111 10.13 -1.82 -31.08
C GLU A 111 11.46 -2.56 -30.85
N ALA A 112 12.13 -2.34 -29.72
CA ALA A 112 13.37 -3.04 -29.38
C ALA A 112 13.19 -4.55 -29.27
N LEU A 113 12.11 -5.00 -28.62
CA LEU A 113 11.76 -6.41 -28.46
C LEU A 113 11.32 -7.03 -29.79
N TYR A 114 10.52 -6.30 -30.57
CA TYR A 114 10.12 -6.73 -31.91
C TYR A 114 11.32 -7.01 -32.82
N GLN A 115 12.30 -6.10 -32.86
CA GLN A 115 13.55 -6.31 -33.61
C GLN A 115 14.41 -7.46 -33.08
N MET A 116 14.19 -7.89 -31.84
CA MET A 116 14.85 -9.05 -31.25
C MET A 116 14.05 -10.35 -31.45
N GLY A 117 12.84 -10.28 -32.02
CA GLY A 117 11.95 -11.42 -32.21
C GLY A 117 11.23 -11.85 -30.92
N LEU A 118 10.96 -10.91 -30.01
CA LEU A 118 10.24 -11.12 -28.75
C LEU A 118 8.92 -10.34 -28.78
N ASP A 119 7.88 -10.91 -28.20
CA ASP A 119 6.58 -10.25 -28.00
C ASP A 119 6.50 -9.67 -26.59
N ILE A 120 6.22 -8.38 -26.46
CA ILE A 120 6.11 -7.71 -25.16
C ILE A 120 4.92 -8.22 -24.36
N GLU A 121 3.78 -8.53 -25.02
CA GLU A 121 2.56 -8.97 -24.33
C GLU A 121 2.79 -10.34 -23.66
N GLU A 122 3.53 -11.23 -24.32
CA GLU A 122 3.92 -12.53 -23.73
C GLU A 122 4.83 -12.34 -22.50
N LEU A 123 5.72 -11.34 -22.50
CA LEU A 123 6.60 -11.07 -21.36
C LEU A 123 5.87 -10.39 -20.19
N GLU A 124 4.89 -9.54 -20.49
CA GLU A 124 4.04 -8.89 -19.47
C GLU A 124 3.18 -9.90 -18.71
N GLU A 125 2.70 -10.96 -19.37
CA GLU A 125 1.92 -12.04 -18.73
C GLU A 125 2.73 -12.94 -17.79
N ILE A 126 4.07 -12.91 -17.86
CA ILE A 126 4.95 -13.67 -16.95
C ILE A 126 5.05 -13.01 -15.57
N GLU A 127 4.82 -11.69 -15.49
CA GLU A 127 4.89 -10.97 -14.23
C GLU A 127 3.77 -11.42 -13.28
N THR A 128 4.15 -11.79 -12.07
CA THR A 128 3.21 -12.12 -10.99
C THR A 128 2.74 -10.84 -10.31
N ASP A 129 1.47 -10.77 -9.95
CA ASP A 129 0.93 -9.69 -9.13
C ASP A 129 1.60 -9.70 -7.74
N ALA A 130 1.84 -8.51 -7.17
CA ALA A 130 2.39 -8.42 -5.83
C ALA A 130 1.31 -8.75 -4.78
N GLY A 131 1.48 -9.88 -4.08
CA GLY A 131 0.61 -10.40 -3.03
C GLY A 131 0.65 -9.58 -1.73
N LEU A 132 0.24 -8.30 -1.81
CA LEU A 132 0.39 -7.32 -0.73
C LEU A 132 -0.94 -6.69 -0.30
N GLY A 133 -2.06 -7.08 -0.89
CA GLY A 133 -3.39 -6.56 -0.55
C GLY A 133 -4.48 -7.53 -0.97
N ASN A 134 -5.68 -7.35 -0.42
CA ASN A 134 -6.82 -8.23 -0.68
C ASN A 134 -7.88 -7.54 -1.55
N GLY A 135 -8.27 -6.32 -1.18
CA GLY A 135 -9.46 -5.69 -1.75
C GLY A 135 -9.34 -4.20 -2.05
N GLY A 136 -10.48 -3.51 -1.96
CA GLY A 136 -10.61 -2.09 -2.29
C GLY A 136 -9.73 -1.18 -1.45
N LEU A 137 -9.49 -1.52 -0.17
CA LEU A 137 -8.62 -0.76 0.73
C LEU A 137 -7.18 -0.72 0.20
N GLY A 138 -6.59 -1.89 -0.09
CA GLY A 138 -5.25 -2.00 -0.65
C GLY A 138 -5.14 -1.39 -2.06
N ARG A 139 -6.19 -1.50 -2.88
CA ARG A 139 -6.19 -0.92 -4.23
C ARG A 139 -6.28 0.61 -4.22
N LEU A 140 -7.00 1.17 -3.25
CA LEU A 140 -7.03 2.62 -3.01
C LEU A 140 -5.64 3.13 -2.63
N ALA A 141 -4.96 2.44 -1.70
CA ALA A 141 -3.60 2.78 -1.30
C ALA A 141 -2.65 2.81 -2.51
N ALA A 142 -2.70 1.79 -3.38
CA ALA A 142 -1.91 1.75 -4.61
C ALA A 142 -2.24 2.91 -5.58
N CYS A 143 -3.52 3.26 -5.75
CA CYS A 143 -3.94 4.41 -6.55
C CYS A 143 -3.47 5.76 -5.97
N PHE A 144 -3.43 5.89 -4.65
CA PHE A 144 -2.88 7.06 -3.98
C PHE A 144 -1.38 7.20 -4.19
N LEU A 145 -0.61 6.11 -4.11
CA LEU A 145 0.84 6.17 -4.36
C LEU A 145 1.16 6.70 -5.77
N ASP A 146 0.50 6.17 -6.79
CA ASP A 146 0.64 6.63 -8.18
C ASP A 146 0.23 8.10 -8.34
N SER A 147 -0.85 8.53 -7.67
CA SER A 147 -1.32 9.92 -7.73
C SER A 147 -0.39 10.88 -6.99
N MET A 148 0.12 10.52 -5.81
CA MET A 148 1.08 11.34 -5.06
C MET A 148 2.38 11.52 -5.84
N ALA A 149 2.86 10.47 -6.51
CA ALA A 149 4.03 10.57 -7.39
C ALA A 149 3.74 11.47 -8.59
N THR A 150 2.57 11.32 -9.24
CA THR A 150 2.16 12.14 -10.39
C THR A 150 1.97 13.62 -10.04
N LEU A 151 1.50 13.92 -8.83
CA LEU A 151 1.35 15.28 -8.33
C LEU A 151 2.66 15.89 -7.78
N GLY A 152 3.76 15.14 -7.76
CA GLY A 152 5.05 15.62 -7.25
C GLY A 152 5.10 15.75 -5.72
N LEU A 153 4.16 15.13 -4.99
CA LEU A 153 4.11 15.20 -3.54
C LEU A 153 5.21 14.34 -2.91
N ALA A 154 5.91 14.89 -1.91
CA ALA A 154 6.92 14.18 -1.14
C ALA A 154 6.27 13.15 -0.21
N ALA A 155 5.92 11.99 -0.77
CA ALA A 155 5.12 10.98 -0.11
C ALA A 155 5.76 9.60 -0.13
N TYR A 156 5.45 8.82 0.90
CA TYR A 156 5.93 7.45 1.09
C TYR A 156 4.76 6.56 1.49
N GLY A 157 4.67 5.38 0.88
CA GLY A 157 3.84 4.29 1.40
C GLY A 157 4.65 3.45 2.38
N TYR A 158 4.04 3.06 3.49
CA TYR A 158 4.63 2.11 4.45
C TYR A 158 3.66 0.94 4.68
N GLY A 159 4.17 -0.28 4.51
CA GLY A 159 3.43 -1.52 4.72
C GLY A 159 4.34 -2.68 5.15
N ILE A 160 3.80 -3.89 5.10
CA ILE A 160 4.53 -5.13 5.40
C ILE A 160 4.83 -5.84 4.09
N ARG A 161 6.03 -6.42 3.99
CA ARG A 161 6.42 -7.27 2.86
C ARG A 161 6.00 -8.69 3.17
N TYR A 162 4.79 -9.07 2.77
CA TYR A 162 4.30 -10.43 2.97
C TYR A 162 4.99 -11.42 2.05
N ASP A 163 5.49 -12.52 2.60
CA ASP A 163 6.11 -13.60 1.82
C ASP A 163 5.10 -14.33 0.93
N TYR A 164 3.85 -14.39 1.39
CA TYR A 164 2.69 -14.89 0.67
C TYR A 164 1.58 -13.84 0.66
N GLY A 165 0.83 -13.75 -0.44
CA GLY A 165 -0.40 -12.95 -0.50
C GLY A 165 -1.51 -13.53 0.38
N ILE A 166 -2.77 -13.24 0.03
CA ILE A 166 -3.90 -13.84 0.75
C ILE A 166 -4.02 -15.34 0.41
N PHE A 167 -4.31 -15.65 -0.85
CA PHE A 167 -4.31 -16.98 -1.47
C PHE A 167 -4.55 -16.84 -2.98
N GLU A 168 -4.12 -17.83 -3.75
CA GLU A 168 -4.59 -18.06 -5.11
C GLU A 168 -5.89 -18.87 -5.07
N GLN A 169 -6.94 -18.35 -5.71
CA GLN A 169 -8.24 -19.01 -5.75
C GLN A 169 -8.29 -19.97 -6.93
N THR A 170 -8.52 -21.26 -6.65
CA THR A 170 -8.89 -22.25 -7.68
C THR A 170 -10.31 -22.76 -7.43
N ILE A 171 -11.00 -23.18 -8.49
CA ILE A 171 -12.34 -23.76 -8.40
C ILE A 171 -12.26 -25.25 -8.74
N GLN A 172 -12.55 -26.10 -7.76
CA GLN A 172 -12.57 -27.55 -7.92
C GLN A 172 -13.96 -28.08 -7.61
N ASN A 173 -14.60 -28.74 -8.60
CA ASN A 173 -15.95 -29.28 -8.47
C ASN A 173 -17.00 -28.26 -7.99
N GLY A 174 -16.87 -26.99 -8.38
CA GLY A 174 -17.77 -25.91 -7.98
C GLY A 174 -17.47 -25.27 -6.63
N TRP A 175 -16.40 -25.68 -5.94
CA TRP A 175 -15.99 -25.15 -4.64
C TRP A 175 -14.68 -24.39 -4.73
N GLN A 176 -14.55 -23.34 -3.91
CA GLN A 176 -13.29 -22.64 -3.71
C GLN A 176 -12.28 -23.57 -3.04
N VAL A 177 -11.05 -23.56 -3.57
CA VAL A 177 -9.87 -24.13 -2.94
C VAL A 177 -8.80 -23.04 -2.91
N GLU A 178 -8.19 -22.88 -1.74
CA GLU A 178 -7.20 -21.84 -1.44
C GLU A 178 -5.80 -22.44 -1.55
N GLU A 179 -4.97 -21.89 -2.43
CA GLU A 179 -3.56 -22.24 -2.56
C GLU A 179 -2.68 -21.06 -2.13
N PRO A 180 -1.47 -21.28 -1.57
CA PRO A 180 -0.59 -20.18 -1.20
C PRO A 180 -0.16 -19.34 -2.43
N ASP A 181 -0.31 -18.02 -2.34
CA ASP A 181 0.23 -17.10 -3.35
C ASP A 181 1.75 -16.95 -3.18
N GLU A 182 2.52 -17.69 -3.97
CA GLU A 182 3.99 -17.70 -3.94
C GLU A 182 4.64 -16.61 -4.82
N TRP A 183 4.11 -15.38 -4.85
CA TRP A 183 4.59 -14.29 -5.72
C TRP A 183 6.10 -14.00 -5.63
N LEU A 184 6.75 -14.31 -4.50
CA LEU A 184 8.19 -14.12 -4.29
C LEU A 184 9.07 -15.33 -4.64
N ARG A 185 8.48 -16.46 -5.08
CA ARG A 185 9.20 -17.72 -5.35
C ARG A 185 10.41 -17.55 -6.28
N TYR A 186 10.29 -16.67 -7.26
CA TYR A 186 11.32 -16.42 -8.27
C TYR A 186 12.00 -15.05 -8.09
N GLY A 187 11.80 -14.42 -6.94
CA GLY A 187 12.25 -13.07 -6.64
C GLY A 187 11.34 -12.00 -7.24
N ASN A 188 11.49 -10.78 -6.73
CA ASN A 188 10.81 -9.59 -7.22
C ASN A 188 11.86 -8.62 -7.79
N PRO A 189 11.87 -8.34 -9.11
CA PRO A 189 12.87 -7.45 -9.71
C PRO A 189 12.66 -5.98 -9.33
N TRP A 190 11.52 -5.62 -8.73
CA TRP A 190 11.14 -4.25 -8.41
C TRP A 190 11.43 -3.82 -6.97
N GLU A 191 11.97 -4.70 -6.14
CA GLU A 191 12.31 -4.34 -4.75
C GLU A 191 13.82 -4.22 -4.55
N LYS A 192 14.21 -3.29 -3.67
CA LYS A 192 15.58 -3.16 -3.19
C LYS A 192 15.61 -3.31 -1.68
N GLY A 193 16.17 -4.42 -1.20
CA GLY A 193 16.48 -4.61 0.22
C GLY A 193 17.50 -3.58 0.72
N ARG A 194 17.25 -3.05 1.92
CA ARG A 194 18.04 -2.02 2.61
C ARG A 194 18.47 -2.48 4.01
N PRO A 195 19.31 -3.54 4.12
CA PRO A 195 19.73 -4.08 5.41
C PRO A 195 20.45 -3.06 6.31
N GLU A 196 20.98 -1.99 5.73
CA GLU A 196 21.59 -0.86 6.45
C GLU A 196 20.59 -0.04 7.30
N TYR A 197 19.28 -0.21 7.11
CA TYR A 197 18.22 0.49 7.84
C TYR A 197 17.31 -0.47 8.63
N CYS A 198 17.87 -1.55 9.18
CA CYS A 198 17.14 -2.45 10.06
C CYS A 198 16.84 -1.81 11.43
N TYR A 199 15.60 -1.94 11.91
CA TYR A 199 15.17 -1.44 13.22
C TYR A 199 14.73 -2.57 14.15
N PRO A 200 15.06 -2.50 15.45
CA PRO A 200 14.45 -3.39 16.42
C PRO A 200 13.00 -2.97 16.69
N VAL A 201 12.11 -3.95 16.76
CA VAL A 201 10.72 -3.84 17.22
C VAL A 201 10.57 -4.78 18.40
N ASN A 202 10.08 -4.25 19.51
CA ASN A 202 9.97 -4.98 20.76
C ASN A 202 8.56 -5.53 20.96
N PHE A 203 8.43 -6.68 21.60
CA PHE A 203 7.17 -7.26 22.03
C PHE A 203 7.30 -7.79 23.46
N TYR A 204 6.17 -7.96 24.15
CA TYR A 204 6.11 -8.49 25.52
C TYR A 204 6.93 -7.67 26.52
N GLY A 205 7.44 -8.29 27.58
CA GLY A 205 8.20 -7.63 28.64
C GLY A 205 7.28 -6.97 29.66
N GLN A 206 7.82 -5.97 30.37
CA GLN A 206 7.13 -5.32 31.48
C GLN A 206 7.52 -3.85 31.60
N VAL A 207 6.70 -3.07 32.29
CA VAL A 207 6.97 -1.66 32.58
C VAL A 207 7.50 -1.51 33.99
N GLU A 208 8.68 -0.92 34.12
CA GLU A 208 9.31 -0.57 35.40
C GLU A 208 9.23 0.93 35.65
N ASP A 209 9.15 1.31 36.93
CA ASP A 209 9.31 2.71 37.36
C ASP A 209 10.81 3.05 37.35
N ALA A 210 11.20 3.98 36.49
CA ALA A 210 12.57 4.45 36.35
C ALA A 210 12.91 5.63 37.28
N GLY A 211 11.98 6.00 38.19
CA GLY A 211 12.09 7.13 39.09
C GLY A 211 11.61 8.45 38.48
N ASN A 212 11.26 9.42 39.33
CA ASN A 212 10.71 10.72 38.94
C ASN A 212 9.48 10.64 38.02
N GLY A 213 8.65 9.60 38.16
CA GLY A 213 7.46 9.37 37.34
C GLY A 213 7.74 8.88 35.92
N LYS A 214 9.00 8.57 35.57
CA LYS A 214 9.36 8.01 34.26
C LYS A 214 9.09 6.50 34.23
N ARG A 215 8.55 6.03 33.11
CA ARG A 215 8.30 4.60 32.85
C ARG A 215 9.37 4.07 31.90
N LYS A 216 9.79 2.81 32.10
CA LYS A 216 10.72 2.13 31.18
C LYS A 216 10.19 0.76 30.81
N TRP A 217 10.10 0.51 29.51
CA TRP A 217 9.76 -0.80 28.98
C TRP A 217 11.01 -1.67 28.90
N VAL A 218 11.00 -2.81 29.60
CA VAL A 218 12.16 -3.71 29.74
C VAL A 218 11.77 -5.17 29.52
N ASN A 219 12.79 -6.03 29.38
CA ASN A 219 12.64 -7.48 29.21
C ASN A 219 11.76 -7.88 28.01
N SER A 220 11.74 -7.05 26.98
CA SER A 220 11.02 -7.31 25.74
C SER A 220 11.80 -8.22 24.81
N GLU A 221 11.07 -8.90 23.93
CA GLU A 221 11.62 -9.71 22.84
C GLU A 221 11.73 -8.86 21.58
N ALA A 222 12.92 -8.83 20.97
CA ALA A 222 13.17 -8.02 19.78
C ALA A 222 12.99 -8.84 18.50
N VAL A 223 12.31 -8.24 17.52
CA VAL A 223 12.26 -8.68 16.11
C VAL A 223 12.83 -7.54 15.27
N PHE A 224 13.60 -7.84 14.23
CA PHE A 224 14.16 -6.81 13.35
C PHE A 224 13.26 -6.57 12.15
N ALA A 225 12.99 -5.30 11.87
CA ALA A 225 12.31 -4.85 10.67
C ALA A 225 13.32 -4.46 9.61
N MET A 226 13.45 -5.30 8.57
CA MET A 226 14.30 -5.03 7.41
C MET A 226 13.47 -4.35 6.30
N PRO A 227 13.85 -3.14 5.84
CA PRO A 227 13.11 -2.47 4.78
C PRO A 227 13.45 -3.00 3.39
N TYR A 228 12.42 -3.10 2.57
CA TYR A 228 12.48 -3.30 1.12
C TYR A 228 11.78 -2.14 0.45
N ASP A 229 12.49 -1.45 -0.44
CA ASP A 229 11.98 -0.28 -1.14
C ASP A 229 11.57 -0.63 -2.57
N THR A 230 10.36 -0.23 -2.95
CA THR A 230 9.83 -0.31 -4.32
C THR A 230 9.61 1.11 -4.86
N PRO A 231 10.24 1.49 -5.99
CA PRO A 231 10.08 2.81 -6.60
C PRO A 231 8.68 2.98 -7.20
N ILE A 232 8.05 4.14 -6.97
CA ILE A 232 6.74 4.51 -7.50
C ILE A 232 6.89 5.70 -8.46
N PRO A 233 6.98 5.49 -9.79
CA PRO A 233 7.13 6.57 -10.75
C PRO A 233 5.83 7.35 -10.94
N GLY A 234 5.90 8.68 -10.96
CA GLY A 234 4.81 9.55 -11.38
C GLY A 234 4.70 9.61 -12.91
N TYR A 235 3.50 9.89 -13.42
CA TYR A 235 3.25 9.96 -14.86
C TYR A 235 4.00 11.14 -15.51
N ARG A 236 5.02 10.84 -16.33
CA ARG A 236 5.77 11.78 -17.19
C ARG A 236 6.32 13.04 -16.47
N ASN A 237 6.59 12.97 -15.17
CA ASN A 237 7.05 14.12 -14.37
C ASN A 237 8.42 13.93 -13.70
N ASN A 238 9.10 12.80 -13.95
CA ASN A 238 10.38 12.40 -13.35
C ASN A 238 10.41 12.25 -11.82
N THR A 239 9.28 12.46 -11.13
CA THR A 239 9.16 12.16 -9.70
C THR A 239 9.06 10.66 -9.52
N CYS A 240 9.83 10.12 -8.58
CA CYS A 240 9.73 8.72 -8.20
C CYS A 240 9.73 8.61 -6.66
N ASN A 241 8.56 8.31 -6.11
CA ASN A 241 8.34 8.10 -4.69
C ASN A 241 8.72 6.68 -4.27
N THR A 242 8.54 6.36 -2.99
CA THR A 242 8.91 5.06 -2.43
C THR A 242 7.72 4.41 -1.73
N LEU A 243 7.45 3.14 -2.06
CA LEU A 243 6.75 2.21 -1.19
C LEU A 243 7.79 1.43 -0.40
N ARG A 244 7.80 1.58 0.93
CA ARG A 244 8.70 0.87 1.84
C ARG A 244 7.92 -0.23 2.56
N LEU A 245 8.38 -1.47 2.42
CA LEU A 245 7.75 -2.64 3.01
C LEU A 245 8.70 -3.28 4.02
N TRP A 246 8.20 -3.60 5.21
CA TRP A 246 8.99 -4.21 6.27
C TRP A 246 8.91 -5.74 6.22
N SER A 247 10.06 -6.41 6.19
CA SER A 247 10.19 -7.85 6.39
C SER A 247 10.68 -8.11 7.82
N ALA A 248 9.98 -8.99 8.54
CA ALA A 248 10.39 -9.41 9.86
C ALA A 248 11.58 -10.37 9.74
N LYS A 249 12.62 -10.11 10.54
CA LYS A 249 13.84 -10.91 10.64
C LYS A 249 14.08 -11.21 12.10
N ALA A 250 14.43 -12.46 12.41
CA ALA A 250 14.90 -12.80 13.74
C ALA A 250 16.22 -12.04 14.03
N PRO A 251 16.48 -11.67 15.30
CA PRO A 251 17.78 -11.18 15.72
C PRO A 251 18.91 -12.07 15.21
N SER A 252 19.96 -11.47 14.66
CA SER A 252 21.11 -12.22 14.18
C SER A 252 21.79 -12.95 15.35
N GLY A 253 21.73 -14.27 15.34
CA GLY A 253 22.45 -15.13 16.27
C GLY A 253 22.04 -16.58 16.08
N PHE A 254 22.84 -17.35 15.33
CA PHE A 254 22.81 -18.79 15.53
C PHE A 254 23.35 -19.02 16.93
N ASP A 255 22.46 -19.31 17.89
CA ASP A 255 22.87 -19.59 19.26
C ASP A 255 23.58 -20.96 19.28
N LEU A 256 24.89 -20.92 19.05
CA LEU A 256 25.78 -22.08 19.13
C LEU A 256 25.64 -22.81 20.46
N LYS A 257 25.28 -22.13 21.56
CA LYS A 257 25.09 -22.81 22.85
C LYS A 257 23.83 -23.66 22.84
N ILE A 258 22.69 -23.11 22.40
CA ILE A 258 21.43 -23.85 22.27
C ILE A 258 21.55 -24.96 21.21
N PHE A 259 22.28 -24.69 20.13
CA PHE A 259 22.56 -25.68 19.10
C PHE A 259 23.42 -26.84 19.63
N ASN A 260 24.49 -26.52 20.38
CA ASN A 260 25.41 -27.53 20.92
C ASN A 260 24.83 -28.31 22.11
N THR A 261 23.75 -27.85 22.75
CA THR A 261 23.03 -28.63 23.78
C THR A 261 21.99 -29.59 23.20
N GLY A 262 21.84 -29.67 21.86
CA GLY A 262 20.89 -30.56 21.20
C GLY A 262 19.48 -30.01 21.08
N ALA A 263 19.23 -28.77 21.52
CA ALA A 263 17.96 -28.06 21.37
C ALA A 263 17.85 -27.33 20.01
N TYR A 264 18.23 -28.03 18.93
CA TYR A 264 18.22 -27.50 17.57
C TYR A 264 16.83 -27.01 17.13
N ILE A 265 15.80 -27.72 17.58
CA ILE A 265 14.40 -27.47 17.28
C ILE A 265 13.99 -26.09 17.81
N ASP A 266 14.32 -25.78 19.05
CA ASP A 266 13.87 -24.56 19.73
C ASP A 266 14.52 -23.29 19.15
N ALA A 267 15.81 -23.37 18.78
CA ALA A 267 16.51 -22.25 18.15
C ALA A 267 15.93 -21.91 16.76
N VAL A 268 15.51 -22.91 15.99
CA VAL A 268 14.87 -22.72 14.69
C VAL A 268 13.43 -22.24 14.84
N PHE A 269 12.69 -22.74 15.85
CA PHE A 269 11.33 -22.29 16.13
C PHE A 269 11.27 -20.81 16.50
N GLY A 270 12.14 -20.32 17.39
CA GLY A 270 12.16 -18.90 17.77
C GLY A 270 12.36 -17.97 16.56
N ARG A 271 13.19 -18.39 15.61
CA ARG A 271 13.38 -17.68 14.35
C ARG A 271 12.11 -17.65 13.49
N ASN A 272 11.48 -18.81 13.29
CA ASN A 272 10.25 -18.90 12.49
C ASN A 272 9.11 -18.07 13.10
N THR A 273 8.99 -18.05 14.44
CA THR A 273 7.96 -17.25 15.12
C THR A 273 8.14 -15.75 14.88
N ALA A 274 9.38 -15.24 14.89
CA ALA A 274 9.67 -13.85 14.57
C ALA A 274 9.37 -13.52 13.09
N GLU A 275 9.76 -14.40 12.17
CA GLU A 275 9.58 -14.21 10.73
C GLU A 275 8.10 -14.39 10.29
N ASN A 276 7.28 -15.10 11.08
CA ASN A 276 5.84 -15.28 10.80
C ASN A 276 5.05 -13.96 10.74
N ILE A 277 5.53 -12.89 11.39
CA ILE A 277 4.89 -11.56 11.35
C ILE A 277 4.72 -11.09 9.91
N SER A 278 5.73 -11.25 9.05
CA SER A 278 5.66 -10.81 7.65
C SER A 278 5.36 -11.95 6.67
N ARG A 279 4.69 -13.02 7.11
CA ARG A 279 4.53 -14.22 6.28
C ARG A 279 3.28 -14.20 5.42
N VAL A 280 2.10 -13.96 6.01
CA VAL A 280 0.80 -13.99 5.32
C VAL A 280 0.00 -12.74 5.67
N LEU A 281 -0.73 -12.21 4.69
CA LEU A 281 -1.69 -11.11 4.86
C LEU A 281 -2.99 -11.63 5.51
N TYR A 282 -3.39 -11.06 6.65
CA TYR A 282 -4.54 -11.49 7.48
C TYR A 282 -4.50 -12.99 7.88
N PRO A 283 -3.75 -13.35 8.93
CA PRO A 283 -3.89 -14.69 9.49
C PRO A 283 -5.32 -14.92 10.00
N ASN A 284 -5.81 -16.15 9.92
CA ASN A 284 -7.11 -16.54 10.47
C ASN A 284 -7.17 -16.19 11.96
N ASP A 285 -8.08 -15.29 12.33
CA ASP A 285 -8.21 -14.69 13.65
C ASP A 285 -9.30 -15.35 14.51
N ASN A 286 -9.87 -16.46 14.06
CA ASN A 286 -10.83 -17.23 14.86
C ASN A 286 -10.18 -17.85 16.12
N PHE A 287 -8.85 -17.93 16.16
CA PHE A 287 -8.07 -18.44 17.28
C PHE A 287 -7.20 -17.34 17.90
N PHE A 288 -6.87 -17.49 19.18
CA PHE A 288 -6.11 -16.50 19.95
C PHE A 288 -4.76 -16.19 19.29
N GLU A 289 -4.06 -17.21 18.81
CA GLU A 289 -2.76 -17.09 18.16
C GLU A 289 -2.83 -16.26 16.88
N GLY A 290 -3.94 -16.34 16.14
CA GLY A 290 -4.19 -15.54 14.95
C GLY A 290 -4.41 -14.06 15.28
N LYS A 291 -5.19 -13.77 16.32
CA LYS A 291 -5.41 -12.41 16.84
C LYS A 291 -4.12 -11.78 17.35
N GLU A 292 -3.32 -12.54 18.09
CA GLU A 292 -2.01 -12.08 18.56
C GLU A 292 -1.06 -11.79 17.38
N LEU A 293 -0.99 -12.66 16.38
CA LEU A 293 -0.16 -12.43 15.21
C LEU A 293 -0.59 -11.17 14.44
N ARG A 294 -1.91 -10.92 14.35
CA ARG A 294 -2.45 -9.72 13.73
C ARG A 294 -2.04 -8.44 14.47
N LEU A 295 -2.20 -8.41 15.80
CA LEU A 295 -1.76 -7.28 16.62
C LEU A 295 -0.24 -7.05 16.50
N LYS A 296 0.55 -8.14 16.41
CA LYS A 296 2.00 -8.04 16.16
C LYS A 296 2.31 -7.44 14.80
N GLN A 297 1.57 -7.77 13.75
CA GLN A 297 1.71 -7.15 12.42
C GLN A 297 1.47 -5.65 12.47
N GLU A 298 0.37 -5.23 13.08
CA GLU A 298 0.01 -3.81 13.25
C GLU A 298 1.10 -3.03 13.97
N TYR A 299 1.53 -3.53 15.14
CA TYR A 299 2.58 -2.88 15.90
C TYR A 299 3.93 -2.90 15.17
N PHE A 300 4.26 -4.00 14.49
CA PHE A 300 5.50 -4.13 13.73
C PHE A 300 5.61 -3.08 12.62
N LEU A 301 4.54 -2.91 11.84
CA LEU A 301 4.46 -1.86 10.83
C LEU A 301 4.69 -0.49 11.46
N VAL A 302 3.97 -0.18 12.53
CA VAL A 302 3.99 1.14 13.16
C VAL A 302 5.36 1.46 13.78
N ALA A 303 5.90 0.55 14.59
CA ALA A 303 7.12 0.80 15.35
C ALA A 303 8.33 0.96 14.43
N ALA A 304 8.45 0.14 13.39
CA ALA A 304 9.52 0.27 12.40
C ALA A 304 9.38 1.59 11.60
N THR A 305 8.16 1.93 11.20
CA THR A 305 7.87 3.13 10.41
C THR A 305 8.17 4.41 11.17
N LEU A 306 7.72 4.52 12.43
CA LEU A 306 7.95 5.73 13.24
C LEU A 306 9.44 5.95 13.52
N GLN A 307 10.21 4.89 13.78
CA GLN A 307 11.66 4.98 13.92
C GLN A 307 12.33 5.52 12.64
N ASP A 308 11.91 5.04 11.46
CA ASP A 308 12.45 5.53 10.18
C ASP A 308 12.04 6.97 9.87
N ILE A 309 10.79 7.35 10.16
CA ILE A 309 10.30 8.73 10.00
C ILE A 309 11.09 9.69 10.91
N ILE A 310 11.27 9.35 12.18
CA ILE A 310 12.00 10.18 13.15
C ILE A 310 13.48 10.26 12.75
N ARG A 311 14.10 9.16 12.34
CA ARG A 311 15.47 9.19 11.79
C ARG A 311 15.53 10.16 10.61
N ARG A 312 14.65 10.03 9.62
CA ARG A 312 14.64 10.90 8.42
C ARG A 312 14.41 12.38 8.79
N TYR A 313 13.51 12.68 9.72
CA TYR A 313 13.27 14.04 10.21
C TYR A 313 14.49 14.65 10.89
N ARG A 314 15.27 13.84 11.62
CA ARG A 314 16.46 14.29 12.34
C ARG A 314 17.67 14.55 11.46
N VAL A 315 17.77 13.90 10.30
CA VAL A 315 18.87 14.16 9.35
C VAL A 315 18.64 15.52 8.70
N ALA A 316 19.36 16.53 9.17
CA ALA A 316 19.39 17.88 8.61
C ALA A 316 20.84 18.39 8.52
N ASP A 317 21.10 19.32 7.59
CA ASP A 317 22.45 19.86 7.30
C ASP A 317 23.15 20.52 8.51
N HIS A 318 22.42 20.82 9.59
CA HIS A 318 22.92 21.54 10.76
C HIS A 318 22.83 20.75 12.08
N GLY A 319 22.81 19.41 12.02
CA GLY A 319 22.76 18.53 13.18
C GLY A 319 21.36 17.99 13.51
N GLN A 320 21.21 17.38 14.69
CA GLN A 320 19.94 16.74 15.08
C GLN A 320 18.84 17.79 15.33
N ARG A 321 17.80 17.73 14.50
CA ARG A 321 16.61 18.58 14.63
C ARG A 321 15.77 18.17 15.85
N SER A 322 15.37 19.16 16.65
CA SER A 322 14.36 18.98 17.72
C SER A 322 13.02 18.52 17.16
N LEU A 323 12.31 17.66 17.88
CA LEU A 323 10.98 17.16 17.51
C LEU A 323 9.85 18.18 17.76
N ASP A 324 10.14 19.36 18.29
CA ASP A 324 9.13 20.39 18.57
C ASP A 324 8.34 20.84 17.33
N ASN A 325 8.99 20.83 16.15
CA ASN A 325 8.39 21.20 14.87
C ASN A 325 8.05 19.99 13.99
N PHE A 326 7.94 18.79 14.59
CA PHE A 326 7.63 17.55 13.88
C PHE A 326 6.39 17.63 12.98
N PRO A 327 5.20 18.12 13.43
CA PRO A 327 3.99 18.15 12.60
C PRO A 327 4.08 19.14 11.42
N ASN A 328 5.03 20.08 11.45
CA ASN A 328 5.26 21.00 10.33
C ASN A 328 6.02 20.34 9.16
N LYS A 329 6.66 19.20 9.41
CA LYS A 329 7.45 18.45 8.41
C LYS A 329 6.98 17.01 8.20
N VAL A 330 6.09 16.51 9.05
CA VAL A 330 5.58 15.15 9.01
C VAL A 330 4.05 15.18 9.07
N ALA A 331 3.41 14.47 8.15
CA ALA A 331 2.00 14.09 8.25
C ALA A 331 1.91 12.58 8.09
N ILE A 332 1.16 11.93 8.97
CA ILE A 332 0.95 10.47 8.93
C ILE A 332 -0.53 10.21 8.75
N GLN A 333 -0.88 9.53 7.66
CA GLN A 333 -2.24 9.08 7.37
C GLN A 333 -2.40 7.64 7.82
N LEU A 334 -3.43 7.40 8.64
CA LEU A 334 -3.85 6.07 9.09
C LEU A 334 -4.92 5.55 8.13
N ASN A 335 -4.60 4.51 7.36
CA ASN A 335 -5.54 3.85 6.46
C ASN A 335 -6.33 2.77 7.22
N ASP A 336 -7.53 3.14 7.65
CA ASP A 336 -8.31 2.41 8.67
C ASP A 336 -7.65 2.40 10.06
N THR A 337 -8.14 1.55 10.94
CA THR A 337 -7.72 1.40 12.35
C THR A 337 -6.48 0.53 12.53
N HIS A 338 -6.05 -0.20 11.49
CA HIS A 338 -4.89 -1.09 11.57
C HIS A 338 -3.60 -0.41 12.06
N PRO A 339 -3.20 0.79 11.58
CA PRO A 339 -2.01 1.48 12.09
C PRO A 339 -2.31 2.38 13.32
N SER A 340 -3.43 2.20 14.02
CA SER A 340 -3.85 3.05 15.16
C SER A 340 -2.83 3.10 16.30
N LEU A 341 -2.06 2.02 16.50
CA LEU A 341 -0.98 1.95 17.48
C LEU A 341 0.14 2.98 17.22
N ALA A 342 0.15 3.66 16.06
CA ALA A 342 1.06 4.76 15.79
C ALA A 342 0.89 5.93 16.76
N ILE A 343 -0.33 6.15 17.25
CA ILE A 343 -0.63 7.20 18.23
C ILE A 343 0.10 6.91 19.56
N PRO A 344 -0.14 5.77 20.24
CA PRO A 344 0.56 5.47 21.49
C PRO A 344 2.06 5.19 21.29
N GLU A 345 2.51 4.66 20.15
CA GLU A 345 3.95 4.48 19.90
C GLU A 345 4.68 5.81 19.73
N LEU A 346 4.11 6.79 19.02
CA LEU A 346 4.71 8.12 18.92
C LEU A 346 4.76 8.78 20.30
N MET A 347 3.70 8.66 21.10
CA MET A 347 3.69 9.12 22.50
C MET A 347 4.78 8.46 23.33
N ARG A 348 4.95 7.13 23.20
CA ARG A 348 6.01 6.38 23.89
C ARG A 348 7.39 6.91 23.52
N ILE A 349 7.66 7.14 22.24
CA ILE A 349 8.95 7.67 21.80
C ILE A 349 9.17 9.08 22.34
N LEU A 350 8.20 9.99 22.18
CA LEU A 350 8.32 11.37 22.63
C LEU A 350 8.50 11.48 24.15
N VAL A 351 7.75 10.71 24.94
CA VAL A 351 7.77 10.80 26.41
C VAL A 351 8.92 9.98 26.99
N ASP A 352 9.01 8.69 26.67
CA ASP A 352 9.92 7.77 27.36
C ASP A 352 11.35 7.89 26.82
N VAL A 353 11.52 8.07 25.50
CA VAL A 353 12.84 8.11 24.85
C VAL A 353 13.37 9.54 24.77
N GLU A 354 12.53 10.48 24.35
CA GLU A 354 12.94 11.88 24.16
C GLU A 354 12.76 12.74 25.42
N GLY A 355 12.09 12.21 26.45
CA GLY A 355 11.90 12.89 27.72
C GLY A 355 10.98 14.12 27.62
N MET A 356 10.09 14.16 26.63
CA MET A 356 9.16 15.26 26.43
C MET A 356 8.03 15.22 27.46
N GLU A 357 7.62 16.40 27.93
CA GLU A 357 6.42 16.55 28.75
C GLU A 357 5.18 16.05 28.01
N TRP A 358 4.29 15.36 28.74
CA TRP A 358 3.15 14.65 28.15
C TRP A 358 2.25 15.55 27.29
N GLU A 359 1.84 16.71 27.79
CA GLU A 359 0.95 17.63 27.07
C GLU A 359 1.58 18.09 25.74
N LYS A 360 2.88 18.38 25.76
CA LYS A 360 3.64 18.77 24.56
C LYS A 360 3.70 17.62 23.56
N ALA A 361 3.99 16.40 24.03
CA ALA A 361 4.03 15.20 23.19
C ALA A 361 2.66 14.91 22.57
N TRP A 362 1.58 15.05 23.35
CA TRP A 362 0.21 14.84 22.90
C TRP A 362 -0.20 15.82 21.80
N ASN A 363 0.10 17.11 21.97
CA ASN A 363 -0.17 18.14 20.96
C ASN A 363 0.58 17.85 19.65
N ILE A 364 1.84 17.44 19.73
CA ILE A 364 2.63 17.04 18.55
C ILE A 364 2.04 15.79 17.89
N SER A 365 1.65 14.78 18.67
CA SER A 365 1.06 13.54 18.18
C SER A 365 -0.25 13.82 17.42
N CYS A 366 -1.20 14.50 18.05
CA CYS A 366 -2.49 14.85 17.44
C CYS A 366 -2.34 15.66 16.16
N ALA A 367 -1.41 16.63 16.13
CA ALA A 367 -1.14 17.45 14.94
C ALA A 367 -0.45 16.68 13.80
N THR A 368 0.10 15.50 14.07
CA THR A 368 0.78 14.66 13.08
C THR A 368 -0.16 13.69 12.38
N PHE A 369 -1.15 13.14 13.10
CA PHE A 369 -2.01 12.06 12.61
C PHE A 369 -3.34 12.53 12.03
N ALA A 370 -3.74 11.91 10.92
CA ALA A 370 -5.08 11.96 10.35
C ALA A 370 -5.59 10.53 10.10
N TYR A 371 -6.90 10.31 10.28
CA TYR A 371 -7.54 9.00 10.23
C TYR A 371 -8.59 8.92 9.11
N THR A 372 -8.50 7.90 8.27
CA THR A 372 -9.55 7.56 7.30
C THR A 372 -10.32 6.34 7.79
N ASN A 373 -11.64 6.48 7.93
CA ASN A 373 -12.53 5.36 8.22
C ASN A 373 -13.15 4.80 6.91
N HIS A 374 -13.15 3.47 6.78
CA HIS A 374 -13.68 2.78 5.59
C HIS A 374 -14.94 1.93 5.86
N THR A 375 -15.38 1.84 7.12
CA THR A 375 -16.51 0.99 7.50
C THR A 375 -17.48 1.70 8.44
N VAL A 376 -18.77 1.47 8.18
CA VAL A 376 -19.88 1.89 9.05
C VAL A 376 -20.40 0.75 9.93
N LEU A 377 -19.98 -0.49 9.66
CA LEU A 377 -20.41 -1.68 10.39
C LEU A 377 -19.69 -1.73 11.75
N PRO A 378 -20.39 -1.60 12.89
CA PRO A 378 -19.76 -1.58 14.20
C PRO A 378 -18.92 -2.83 14.50
N GLU A 379 -19.35 -3.99 14.00
CA GLU A 379 -18.68 -5.28 14.14
C GLU A 379 -17.34 -5.37 13.39
N ALA A 380 -17.13 -4.52 12.38
CA ALA A 380 -15.89 -4.44 11.61
C ALA A 380 -14.87 -3.48 12.23
N LEU A 381 -15.24 -2.74 13.30
CA LEU A 381 -14.31 -1.85 13.99
C LEU A 381 -13.44 -2.64 14.96
N GLU A 382 -12.13 -2.45 14.89
CA GLU A 382 -11.19 -3.23 15.70
C GLU A 382 -11.36 -2.96 17.20
N ARG A 383 -11.45 -4.08 17.96
CA ARG A 383 -11.60 -4.13 19.41
C ARG A 383 -10.59 -5.13 19.99
N TRP A 384 -9.47 -4.62 20.51
CA TRP A 384 -8.43 -5.47 21.07
C TRP A 384 -8.67 -5.72 22.56
N PRO A 385 -8.67 -6.98 23.05
CA PRO A 385 -8.72 -7.27 24.48
C PRO A 385 -7.60 -6.55 25.25
N CYS A 386 -7.95 -5.90 26.36
CA CYS A 386 -6.97 -5.23 27.22
C CYS A 386 -5.93 -6.23 27.75
N SER A 387 -6.34 -7.46 28.07
CA SER A 387 -5.47 -8.58 28.48
C SER A 387 -4.38 -8.89 27.45
N MET A 388 -4.73 -8.85 26.16
CA MET A 388 -3.80 -9.10 25.05
C MET A 388 -2.81 -7.94 24.88
N LEU A 389 -3.31 -6.70 24.92
CA LEU A 389 -2.45 -5.51 24.88
C LEU A 389 -1.53 -5.43 26.11
N GLU A 390 -2.01 -5.80 27.29
CA GLU A 390 -1.21 -5.86 28.52
C GLU A 390 -0.06 -6.85 28.37
N ASN A 391 -0.32 -8.02 27.79
CA ASN A 391 0.70 -9.04 27.59
C ASN A 391 1.73 -8.63 26.51
N ILE A 392 1.29 -8.12 25.36
CA ILE A 392 2.15 -7.90 24.19
C ILE A 392 2.76 -6.50 24.18
N LEU A 393 2.01 -5.49 24.59
CA LEU A 393 2.35 -4.06 24.52
C LEU A 393 2.00 -3.33 25.83
N PRO A 394 2.54 -3.77 26.99
CA PRO A 394 2.13 -3.26 28.30
C PRO A 394 2.27 -1.74 28.43
N ARG A 395 3.34 -1.18 27.86
CA ARG A 395 3.58 0.26 27.91
C ARG A 395 2.55 1.05 27.09
N HIS A 396 2.12 0.52 25.95
CA HIS A 396 1.13 1.16 25.09
C HIS A 396 -0.24 1.16 25.75
N LEU A 397 -0.60 0.08 26.45
CA LEU A 397 -1.85 0.03 27.22
C LEU A 397 -1.89 1.12 28.31
N GLU A 398 -0.79 1.34 29.04
CA GLU A 398 -0.71 2.45 30.01
C GLU A 398 -0.89 3.83 29.36
N ILE A 399 -0.29 4.03 28.18
CA ILE A 399 -0.42 5.27 27.41
C ILE A 399 -1.87 5.46 26.97
N ILE A 400 -2.51 4.40 26.45
CA ILE A 400 -3.92 4.42 26.05
C ILE A 400 -4.83 4.73 27.24
N TYR A 401 -4.61 4.13 28.40
CA TYR A 401 -5.37 4.44 29.61
C TYR A 401 -5.22 5.91 30.01
N ARG A 402 -4.01 6.47 29.93
CA ARG A 402 -3.80 7.89 30.23
C ARG A 402 -4.49 8.81 29.21
N ILE A 403 -4.41 8.49 27.92
CA ILE A 403 -5.16 9.24 26.89
C ILE A 403 -6.67 9.17 27.19
N ASN A 404 -7.18 8.01 27.60
CA ASN A 404 -8.59 7.84 27.93
C ASN A 404 -8.99 8.66 29.15
N GLN A 405 -8.18 8.66 30.20
CA GLN A 405 -8.44 9.47 31.38
C GLN A 405 -8.53 10.96 31.04
N GLU A 406 -7.53 11.51 30.35
CA GLU A 406 -7.52 12.94 30.00
C GLU A 406 -8.67 13.31 29.04
N PHE A 407 -9.05 12.38 28.16
CA PHE A 407 -10.21 12.54 27.28
C PHE A 407 -11.54 12.57 28.05
N LEU A 408 -11.73 11.64 29.00
CA LEU A 408 -12.93 11.60 29.84
C LEU A 408 -13.02 12.83 30.77
N ASP A 409 -11.89 13.33 31.27
CA ASP A 409 -11.84 14.56 32.08
C ASP A 409 -12.26 15.80 31.26
N LEU A 410 -11.85 15.86 29.99
CA LEU A 410 -12.31 16.89 29.04
C LEU A 410 -13.82 16.80 28.81
N MET A 411 -14.36 15.58 28.68
CA MET A 411 -15.80 15.36 28.54
C MET A 411 -16.60 15.77 29.79
N LEU A 412 -16.12 15.43 31.00
CA LEU A 412 -16.74 15.85 32.26
C LEU A 412 -16.80 17.37 32.39
N THR A 413 -15.83 18.08 31.82
CA THR A 413 -15.81 19.54 31.78
C THR A 413 -16.82 20.10 30.76
N LYS A 414 -16.95 19.48 29.59
CA LYS A 414 -17.83 19.95 28.51
C LYS A 414 -19.31 19.59 28.74
N TRP A 415 -19.58 18.41 29.28
CA TRP A 415 -20.93 17.88 29.56
C TRP A 415 -21.01 17.33 31.00
N PRO A 416 -21.06 18.21 32.03
CA PRO A 416 -21.15 17.78 33.41
C PRO A 416 -22.43 16.96 33.66
N GLY A 417 -22.28 15.73 34.15
CA GLY A 417 -23.40 14.86 34.56
C GLY A 417 -23.92 13.89 33.48
N ASP A 418 -23.46 13.98 32.22
CA ASP A 418 -23.82 13.03 31.15
C ASP A 418 -22.94 11.76 31.20
N MET A 419 -23.16 10.94 32.24
CA MET A 419 -22.37 9.72 32.49
C MET A 419 -22.56 8.65 31.41
N ASP A 420 -23.72 8.62 30.75
CA ASP A 420 -23.97 7.68 29.66
C ASP A 420 -23.13 8.01 28.42
N ARG A 421 -22.99 9.30 28.08
CA ARG A 421 -22.11 9.73 26.99
C ARG A 421 -20.64 9.40 27.28
N LEU A 422 -20.18 9.64 28.52
CA LEU A 422 -18.85 9.23 28.97
C LEU A 422 -18.60 7.74 28.73
N ARG A 423 -19.56 6.88 29.08
CA ARG A 423 -19.47 5.44 28.82
C ARG A 423 -19.41 5.11 27.33
N ARG A 424 -20.24 5.76 26.49
CA ARG A 424 -20.29 5.51 25.04
C ARG A 424 -19.06 5.99 24.28
N MET A 425 -18.36 7.01 24.76
CA MET A 425 -17.20 7.59 24.09
C MET A 425 -15.85 7.11 24.66
N SER A 426 -15.85 6.43 25.80
CA SER A 426 -14.63 5.83 26.37
C SER A 426 -13.95 4.92 25.33
N MET A 427 -12.63 5.08 25.18
CA MET A 427 -11.82 4.16 24.38
C MET A 427 -11.74 2.77 25.00
N ILE A 428 -12.09 2.63 26.28
CA ILE A 428 -12.13 1.37 27.00
C ILE A 428 -13.57 0.93 27.14
N GLU A 429 -13.90 -0.19 26.52
CA GLU A 429 -15.19 -0.86 26.65
C GLU A 429 -15.15 -1.80 27.86
N GLU A 430 -16.13 -1.66 28.75
CA GLU A 430 -16.21 -2.40 30.02
C GLU A 430 -17.17 -3.60 29.94
N ASP A 431 -18.03 -3.67 28.92
CA ASP A 431 -19.02 -4.72 28.76
C ASP A 431 -18.36 -6.03 28.30
N GLY A 432 -18.32 -7.04 29.17
CA GLY A 432 -17.69 -8.34 28.90
C GLY A 432 -16.20 -8.37 29.25
N GLU A 433 -15.37 -8.91 28.35
CA GLU A 433 -13.92 -8.74 28.47
C GLU A 433 -13.55 -7.30 28.07
N LYS A 434 -12.79 -6.60 28.91
CA LYS A 434 -12.37 -5.23 28.62
C LYS A 434 -11.64 -5.14 27.29
N ARG A 435 -12.02 -4.19 26.45
CA ARG A 435 -11.41 -3.99 25.11
C ARG A 435 -11.05 -2.54 24.87
N VAL A 436 -10.02 -2.33 24.06
CA VAL A 436 -9.68 -1.02 23.52
C VAL A 436 -10.36 -0.86 22.16
N ASN A 437 -11.10 0.24 22.02
CA ASN A 437 -11.73 0.66 20.78
C ASN A 437 -10.75 1.50 19.94
N MET A 438 -10.20 0.87 18.91
CA MET A 438 -9.14 1.48 18.10
C MET A 438 -9.64 2.64 17.24
N ALA A 439 -10.90 2.60 16.82
CA ALA A 439 -11.52 3.71 16.09
C ALA A 439 -11.62 4.97 16.97
N TYR A 440 -11.98 4.81 18.24
CA TYR A 440 -12.06 5.93 19.18
C TYR A 440 -10.66 6.49 19.49
N LEU A 441 -9.67 5.61 19.65
CA LEU A 441 -8.27 6.03 19.78
C LEU A 441 -7.83 6.88 18.57
N CYS A 442 -8.15 6.45 17.35
CA CYS A 442 -7.86 7.21 16.14
C CYS A 442 -8.55 8.58 16.12
N ILE A 443 -9.84 8.66 16.47
CA ILE A 443 -10.60 9.92 16.47
C ILE A 443 -10.03 10.91 17.51
N VAL A 444 -9.75 10.43 18.71
CA VAL A 444 -9.21 11.24 19.81
C VAL A 444 -7.80 11.72 19.48
N GLY A 445 -6.92 10.82 18.98
CA GLY A 445 -5.52 11.10 18.69
C GLY A 445 -5.20 11.68 17.32
N SER A 446 -6.20 12.08 16.53
CA SER A 446 -6.02 12.70 15.21
C SER A 446 -6.63 14.09 15.12
N HIS A 447 -6.02 14.97 14.32
CA HIS A 447 -6.55 16.31 14.03
C HIS A 447 -7.60 16.32 12.90
N ALA A 448 -7.70 15.25 12.12
CA ALA A 448 -8.69 15.10 11.07
C ALA A 448 -9.18 13.65 10.97
N VAL A 449 -10.48 13.49 10.72
CA VAL A 449 -11.16 12.21 10.49
C VAL A 449 -11.95 12.34 9.21
N ASN A 450 -11.81 11.40 8.26
CA ASN A 450 -12.60 11.45 7.04
C ASN A 450 -13.28 10.13 6.69
N GLY A 451 -14.49 10.25 6.14
CA GLY A 451 -15.14 9.19 5.38
C GLY A 451 -14.66 9.16 3.93
N VAL A 452 -15.11 8.14 3.20
CA VAL A 452 -14.65 7.82 1.83
C VAL A 452 -15.69 8.05 0.73
N SER A 453 -16.88 8.51 1.12
CA SER A 453 -17.92 9.05 0.25
C SER A 453 -18.77 10.03 1.04
N GLU A 454 -19.56 10.86 0.36
CA GLU A 454 -20.43 11.83 1.02
C GLU A 454 -21.45 11.14 1.93
N VAL A 455 -22.18 10.14 1.40
CA VAL A 455 -23.16 9.37 2.18
C VAL A 455 -22.51 8.66 3.37
N HIS A 456 -21.35 8.03 3.16
CA HIS A 456 -20.60 7.40 4.24
C HIS A 456 -20.20 8.42 5.31
N THR A 457 -19.74 9.60 4.90
CA THR A 457 -19.35 10.68 5.81
C THR A 457 -20.53 11.20 6.62
N GLU A 458 -21.73 11.26 6.04
CA GLU A 458 -22.93 11.66 6.77
C GLU A 458 -23.39 10.58 7.76
N ILE A 459 -23.27 9.28 7.42
CA ILE A 459 -23.56 8.19 8.36
C ILE A 459 -22.62 8.23 9.57
N ILE A 460 -21.31 8.44 9.36
CA ILE A 460 -20.38 8.50 10.49
C ILE A 460 -20.63 9.71 11.41
N LYS A 461 -21.12 10.84 10.88
CA LYS A 461 -21.44 12.04 11.68
C LYS A 461 -22.77 11.95 12.42
N ASN A 462 -23.77 11.33 11.79
CA ASN A 462 -25.13 11.30 12.33
C ASN A 462 -25.40 10.08 13.21
N ASP A 463 -24.69 8.97 12.97
CA ASP A 463 -24.93 7.69 13.66
C ASP A 463 -23.67 7.19 14.38
N VAL A 464 -22.68 6.68 13.63
CA VAL A 464 -21.59 5.85 14.19
C VAL A 464 -20.70 6.60 15.19
N PHE A 465 -20.33 7.84 14.86
CA PHE A 465 -19.45 8.69 15.68
C PHE A 465 -20.13 10.01 16.07
N HIS A 466 -21.46 9.99 16.20
CA HIS A 466 -22.25 11.19 16.48
C HIS A 466 -21.75 11.99 17.67
N ASP A 467 -21.54 11.34 18.81
CA ASP A 467 -21.07 12.00 20.03
C ASP A 467 -19.69 12.66 19.84
N PHE A 468 -18.80 12.08 19.00
CA PHE A 468 -17.49 12.67 18.67
C PHE A 468 -17.62 13.85 17.71
N TYR A 469 -18.56 13.80 16.78
CA TYR A 469 -18.87 14.92 15.90
C TYR A 469 -19.43 16.12 16.67
N GLU A 470 -20.30 15.90 17.66
CA GLU A 470 -20.73 16.97 18.58
C GLU A 470 -19.57 17.55 19.41
N MET A 471 -18.55 16.73 19.68
CA MET A 471 -17.36 17.17 20.41
C MET A 471 -16.44 18.05 19.56
N TRP A 472 -16.14 17.63 18.33
CA TRP A 472 -15.19 18.24 17.41
C TRP A 472 -15.71 18.23 15.97
N PRO A 473 -16.71 19.06 15.62
CA PRO A 473 -17.31 19.05 14.30
C PRO A 473 -16.30 19.36 13.19
N GLU A 474 -15.28 20.18 13.49
CA GLU A 474 -14.21 20.57 12.58
C GLU A 474 -13.26 19.43 12.19
N LYS A 475 -13.18 18.36 12.98
CA LYS A 475 -12.34 17.19 12.66
C LYS A 475 -12.90 16.38 11.49
N PHE A 476 -14.23 16.34 11.33
CA PHE A 476 -14.90 15.43 10.39
C PHE A 476 -14.98 16.00 8.97
N GLN A 477 -14.41 15.28 8.02
CA GLN A 477 -14.34 15.68 6.62
C GLN A 477 -14.83 14.57 5.69
N ASN A 478 -15.13 14.92 4.44
CA ASN A 478 -15.31 13.95 3.36
C ASN A 478 -14.09 13.98 2.44
N LYS A 479 -13.64 12.80 2.01
CA LYS A 479 -12.71 12.62 0.89
C LYS A 479 -13.21 11.44 0.05
N THR A 480 -14.04 11.73 -0.94
CA THR A 480 -14.56 10.70 -1.84
C THR A 480 -13.42 9.96 -2.53
N ASN A 481 -13.44 8.62 -2.47
CA ASN A 481 -12.43 7.78 -3.10
C ASN A 481 -12.32 8.02 -4.61
N GLY A 482 -11.15 7.69 -5.15
CA GLY A 482 -10.88 7.77 -6.58
C GLY A 482 -9.96 6.66 -7.06
N ILE A 483 -9.87 6.51 -8.37
CA ILE A 483 -8.98 5.56 -9.06
C ILE A 483 -8.01 6.33 -9.95
N THR A 484 -6.81 5.77 -10.15
CA THR A 484 -5.85 6.36 -11.09
C THR A 484 -6.28 6.11 -12.55
N PRO A 485 -6.45 7.16 -13.39
CA PRO A 485 -6.75 6.98 -14.82
C PRO A 485 -5.60 6.34 -15.60
N ARG A 486 -4.37 6.36 -15.06
CA ARG A 486 -3.19 5.74 -15.69
C ARG A 486 -3.39 4.23 -15.80
N ARG A 487 -3.65 3.54 -14.69
CA ARG A 487 -3.90 2.09 -14.73
C ARG A 487 -5.29 1.74 -15.26
N TRP A 488 -6.32 2.48 -14.84
CA TRP A 488 -7.72 2.11 -15.04
C TRP A 488 -8.36 2.64 -16.33
N LEU A 489 -7.59 3.31 -17.20
CA LEU A 489 -8.06 3.70 -18.53
C LEU A 489 -6.91 3.66 -19.55
N LEU A 490 -5.83 4.39 -19.29
CA LEU A 490 -4.69 4.52 -20.21
C LEU A 490 -4.00 3.18 -20.49
N LEU A 491 -3.70 2.42 -19.43
CA LEU A 491 -3.02 1.13 -19.51
C LEU A 491 -3.96 0.01 -19.96
N CYS A 492 -5.11 -0.15 -19.28
CA CYS A 492 -5.98 -1.29 -19.52
C CYS A 492 -6.84 -1.18 -20.79
N ASN A 493 -6.99 0.02 -21.36
CA ASN A 493 -7.81 0.25 -22.55
C ASN A 493 -7.17 1.30 -23.49
N PRO A 494 -6.03 0.96 -24.10
CA PRO A 494 -5.28 1.88 -24.96
C PRO A 494 -6.12 2.37 -26.14
N SER A 495 -6.90 1.49 -26.81
CA SER A 495 -7.74 1.87 -27.94
C SER A 495 -8.81 2.91 -27.58
N LEU A 496 -9.40 2.81 -26.37
CA LEU A 496 -10.33 3.83 -25.89
C LEU A 496 -9.61 5.13 -25.55
N SER A 497 -8.42 5.03 -24.97
CA SER A 497 -7.59 6.18 -24.63
C SER A 497 -7.16 6.96 -25.88
N ASP A 498 -6.77 6.27 -26.96
CA ASP A 498 -6.52 6.84 -28.29
C ASP A 498 -7.75 7.60 -28.80
N ALA A 499 -8.93 6.95 -28.79
CA ALA A 499 -10.16 7.58 -29.25
C ALA A 499 -10.56 8.82 -28.44
N ILE A 500 -10.28 8.83 -27.13
CA ILE A 500 -10.51 9.99 -26.26
C ILE A 500 -9.54 11.12 -26.61
N MET A 501 -8.25 10.83 -26.81
CA MET A 501 -7.26 11.84 -27.18
C MET A 501 -7.54 12.44 -28.56
N ASP A 502 -7.89 11.62 -29.54
CA ASP A 502 -8.29 12.08 -30.87
C ASP A 502 -9.52 13.00 -30.80
N ALA A 503 -10.50 12.65 -29.96
CA ALA A 503 -11.72 13.43 -29.77
C ALA A 503 -11.47 14.77 -29.06
N LEU A 504 -10.57 14.81 -28.08
CA LEU A 504 -10.24 16.01 -27.31
C LEU A 504 -9.13 16.86 -27.97
N GLY A 505 -8.35 16.26 -28.87
CA GLY A 505 -7.17 16.86 -29.50
C GLY A 505 -5.94 16.99 -28.59
N ASP A 506 -5.97 16.44 -27.37
CA ASP A 506 -4.82 16.40 -26.45
C ASP A 506 -4.88 15.22 -25.46
N ASP A 507 -3.78 14.96 -24.77
CA ASP A 507 -3.61 13.91 -23.76
C ASP A 507 -3.79 14.40 -22.31
N LYS A 508 -4.17 15.67 -22.12
CA LYS A 508 -4.18 16.32 -20.79
C LYS A 508 -5.21 15.71 -19.84
N TRP A 509 -6.18 14.94 -20.35
CA TRP A 509 -7.15 14.23 -19.51
C TRP A 509 -6.49 13.22 -18.56
N ILE A 510 -5.30 12.71 -18.91
CA ILE A 510 -4.57 11.69 -18.13
C ILE A 510 -4.18 12.23 -16.75
N THR A 511 -3.83 13.51 -16.67
CA THR A 511 -3.48 14.21 -15.42
C THR A 511 -4.55 15.21 -14.95
N ASN A 512 -5.54 15.51 -15.80
CA ASN A 512 -6.69 16.35 -15.47
C ASN A 512 -8.00 15.70 -15.95
N PHE A 513 -8.48 14.75 -15.16
CA PHE A 513 -9.60 13.86 -15.54
C PHE A 513 -10.92 14.60 -15.80
N GLU A 514 -11.10 15.81 -15.25
CA GLU A 514 -12.28 16.66 -15.48
C GLU A 514 -12.50 17.01 -16.96
N LYS A 515 -11.43 17.03 -17.77
CA LYS A 515 -11.52 17.26 -19.22
C LYS A 515 -12.40 16.23 -19.96
N LEU A 516 -12.62 15.04 -19.40
CA LEU A 516 -13.51 14.06 -20.02
C LEU A 516 -14.96 14.55 -20.13
N LYS A 517 -15.36 15.56 -19.34
CA LYS A 517 -16.69 16.20 -19.47
C LYS A 517 -16.91 16.80 -20.85
N ASP A 518 -15.86 17.24 -21.53
CA ASP A 518 -15.94 17.85 -22.87
C ASP A 518 -16.42 16.85 -23.93
N LEU A 519 -16.27 15.54 -23.68
CA LEU A 519 -16.81 14.48 -24.55
C LEU A 519 -18.34 14.49 -24.62
N ALA A 520 -19.03 15.13 -23.67
CA ALA A 520 -20.49 15.27 -23.72
C ALA A 520 -20.97 15.98 -24.99
N ALA A 521 -20.15 16.87 -25.56
CA ALA A 521 -20.44 17.52 -26.84
C ALA A 521 -20.49 16.54 -28.02
N LEU A 522 -19.87 15.36 -27.89
CA LEU A 522 -19.81 14.31 -28.90
C LEU A 522 -20.86 13.20 -28.68
N ALA A 523 -21.77 13.37 -27.71
CA ALA A 523 -22.78 12.36 -27.37
C ALA A 523 -23.70 11.98 -28.55
N ASN A 524 -23.88 12.87 -29.53
CA ASN A 524 -24.67 12.62 -30.75
C ASN A 524 -23.81 12.47 -32.02
N ASN A 525 -22.48 12.43 -31.90
CA ASN A 525 -21.59 12.26 -33.04
C ASN A 525 -21.56 10.78 -33.46
N ILE A 526 -22.21 10.47 -34.59
CA ILE A 526 -22.36 9.09 -35.08
C ILE A 526 -21.01 8.40 -35.29
N GLN A 527 -20.01 9.09 -35.85
CA GLN A 527 -18.70 8.52 -36.13
C GLN A 527 -17.97 8.16 -34.82
N PHE A 528 -18.03 9.05 -33.83
CA PHE A 528 -17.46 8.79 -32.50
C PHE A 528 -18.14 7.61 -31.82
N LEU A 529 -19.48 7.58 -31.81
CA LEU A 529 -20.25 6.46 -31.24
C LEU A 529 -19.95 5.13 -31.91
N GLN A 530 -19.86 5.10 -33.25
CA GLN A 530 -19.47 3.88 -34.00
C GLN A 530 -18.06 3.41 -33.63
N ASN A 531 -17.12 4.33 -33.44
CA ASN A 531 -15.77 3.99 -32.98
C ASN A 531 -15.78 3.39 -31.56
N LEU A 532 -16.55 3.97 -30.63
CA LEU A 532 -16.72 3.42 -29.27
C LEU A 532 -17.33 2.01 -29.28
N MET A 533 -18.35 1.78 -30.12
CA MET A 533 -18.95 0.46 -30.29
C MET A 533 -17.95 -0.56 -30.82
N ARG A 534 -17.13 -0.17 -31.80
CA ARG A 534 -16.05 -1.02 -32.34
C ARG A 534 -15.04 -1.38 -31.26
N ILE A 535 -14.52 -0.40 -30.52
CA ILE A 535 -13.54 -0.62 -29.43
C ILE A 535 -14.11 -1.56 -28.36
N LYS A 536 -15.37 -1.35 -27.94
CA LYS A 536 -16.02 -2.25 -26.98
C LYS A 536 -16.14 -3.68 -27.52
N ARG A 537 -16.49 -3.84 -28.80
CA ARG A 537 -16.59 -5.16 -29.45
C ARG A 537 -15.23 -5.86 -29.52
N GLU A 538 -14.17 -5.14 -29.84
CA GLU A 538 -12.79 -5.66 -29.85
C GLU A 538 -12.37 -6.12 -28.45
N ASN A 539 -12.61 -5.30 -27.42
CA ASN A 539 -12.27 -5.68 -26.03
C ASN A 539 -13.07 -6.91 -25.56
N LYS A 540 -14.34 -7.05 -25.94
CA LYS A 540 -15.14 -8.25 -25.65
C LYS A 540 -14.61 -9.49 -26.36
N ALA A 541 -14.18 -9.36 -27.61
CA ALA A 541 -13.59 -10.46 -28.37
C ALA A 541 -12.25 -10.90 -27.77
N LYS A 542 -11.42 -9.95 -27.31
CA LYS A 542 -10.18 -10.24 -26.57
C LYS A 542 -10.47 -11.01 -25.28
N PHE A 543 -11.42 -10.55 -24.47
CA PHE A 543 -11.81 -11.24 -23.23
C PHE A 543 -12.38 -12.65 -23.50
N ALA A 544 -13.25 -12.81 -24.51
CA ALA A 544 -13.76 -14.13 -24.89
C ALA A 544 -12.63 -15.09 -25.31
N SER A 545 -11.63 -14.59 -26.04
CA SER A 545 -10.45 -15.36 -26.44
C SER A 545 -9.61 -15.76 -25.22
N TYR A 546 -9.42 -14.85 -24.26
CA TYR A 546 -8.74 -15.13 -22.99
C TYR A 546 -9.47 -16.23 -22.20
N MET A 547 -10.79 -16.15 -22.06
CA MET A 547 -11.59 -17.15 -21.35
C MET A 547 -11.52 -18.54 -22.02
N GLU A 548 -11.50 -18.59 -23.36
CA GLU A 548 -11.35 -19.85 -24.10
C GLU A 548 -9.92 -20.41 -23.96
N GLN A 549 -8.89 -19.55 -23.98
CA GLN A 549 -7.50 -19.98 -23.88
C GLN A 549 -7.16 -20.52 -22.48
N HIS A 550 -7.51 -19.77 -21.43
CA HIS A 550 -7.11 -20.07 -20.06
C HIS A 550 -8.08 -21.00 -19.33
N TYR A 551 -9.39 -20.85 -19.55
CA TYR A 551 -10.42 -21.59 -18.81
C TYR A 551 -11.21 -22.57 -19.67
N LYS A 552 -10.96 -22.63 -21.00
CA LYS A 552 -11.69 -23.46 -21.96
C LYS A 552 -13.20 -23.16 -22.00
N ILE A 553 -13.58 -21.93 -21.64
CA ILE A 553 -14.97 -21.46 -21.66
C ILE A 553 -15.18 -20.61 -22.92
N LYS A 554 -16.09 -21.05 -23.79
CA LYS A 554 -16.50 -20.28 -24.96
C LYS A 554 -17.60 -19.29 -24.59
N ILE A 555 -17.36 -18.01 -24.85
CA ILE A 555 -18.31 -16.92 -24.62
C ILE A 555 -18.58 -16.25 -25.96
N ASP A 556 -19.86 -15.99 -26.27
CA ASP A 556 -20.23 -15.25 -27.47
C ASP A 556 -20.04 -13.73 -27.25
N PRO A 557 -19.10 -13.06 -27.94
CA PRO A 557 -18.85 -11.63 -27.77
C PRO A 557 -19.99 -10.74 -28.31
N SER A 558 -21.03 -11.31 -28.92
CA SER A 558 -22.22 -10.57 -29.37
C SER A 558 -23.24 -10.29 -28.26
N THR A 559 -23.23 -11.08 -27.17
CA THR A 559 -24.19 -10.97 -26.06
C THR A 559 -23.89 -9.81 -25.12
N LEU A 560 -24.80 -9.47 -24.21
CA LEU A 560 -24.47 -8.54 -23.13
C LEU A 560 -23.50 -9.22 -22.14
N PHE A 561 -22.40 -8.56 -21.81
CA PHE A 561 -21.47 -9.02 -20.77
C PHE A 561 -21.86 -8.35 -19.45
N ASP A 562 -22.36 -9.15 -18.51
CA ASP A 562 -22.72 -8.73 -17.17
C ASP A 562 -21.65 -9.21 -16.18
N PHE A 563 -21.10 -8.29 -15.38
CA PHE A 563 -19.99 -8.57 -14.49
C PHE A 563 -20.32 -8.09 -13.07
N GLN A 564 -20.22 -9.01 -12.11
CA GLN A 564 -20.15 -8.70 -10.69
C GLN A 564 -18.85 -9.29 -10.13
N VAL A 565 -17.88 -8.42 -9.85
CA VAL A 565 -16.55 -8.82 -9.34
C VAL A 565 -16.25 -8.01 -8.08
N SER A 566 -16.25 -8.68 -6.94
CA SER A 566 -15.91 -8.14 -5.63
C SER A 566 -15.55 -9.29 -4.68
N CYS A 567 -14.99 -9.00 -3.52
CA CYS A 567 -14.90 -10.00 -2.44
C CYS A 567 -16.32 -10.51 -2.13
N ALA A 568 -16.48 -11.83 -2.00
CA ALA A 568 -17.75 -12.42 -1.66
C ALA A 568 -18.03 -12.20 -0.16
N CYS A 569 -19.04 -11.39 0.15
CA CYS A 569 -19.58 -11.28 1.51
C CYS A 569 -20.86 -12.10 1.58
N PHE A 570 -20.84 -13.18 2.36
CA PHE A 570 -22.06 -13.89 2.72
C PHE A 570 -22.51 -13.35 4.08
N GLU A 571 -23.56 -12.54 4.10
CA GLU A 571 -24.33 -12.38 5.32
C GLU A 571 -24.90 -13.76 5.64
N VAL A 572 -24.39 -14.40 6.69
CA VAL A 572 -25.06 -15.55 7.28
C VAL A 572 -26.32 -14.98 7.92
N ALA A 573 -27.42 -14.97 7.16
CA ALA A 573 -28.75 -14.67 7.71
C ALA A 573 -29.01 -15.67 8.83
N GLY A 574 -28.87 -15.20 10.08
CA GLY A 574 -29.13 -15.95 11.31
C GLY A 574 -30.61 -16.19 11.53
#